data_AF-A0A3N8QQL1-F1
#
_entry.id   AF-A0A3N8QQL1-F1
#
_cell.length_a   1.000
_cell.length_b   1.000
_cell.length_c   1.000
_cell.angle_alpha   90.00
_cell.angle_beta   90.00
_cell.angle_gamma   90.00
#
_symmetry.space_group_name_H-M   'P 1'
#
loop_
_entity.id
_entity.type
_entity.pdbx_description
1 polymer ?
#
loop_
_entity_poly.entity_id
_entity_poly.type
_entity_poly.pdbx_seq_one_letter_code
_entity_poly.pdbx_strand_id
1 'polypeptide(L)'
;MKPNFELLKDAYEIIAGIPSANMNLNTWRTRDEGATCGTIACAAGWLTLHPKFQDLGLKVSNESSHPNHLSRPVFNGKENMAALADLFRIDWDDAFQLFREKTVSERGTHKQIFLRRLREFLREHGQLKKQLAEATRAAA
;
A
#
# COMPACT_ATOMS: atom_id res chain seq x y z
N MET A 1 -14.40 -0.86 -15.50
CA MET A 1 -13.82 0.25 -14.70
C MET A 1 -12.43 0.54 -15.25
N LYS A 2 -11.94 1.80 -15.24
CA LYS A 2 -10.57 2.12 -15.68
C LYS A 2 -9.69 2.41 -14.45
N PRO A 3 -8.61 1.66 -14.21
CA PRO A 3 -7.67 1.93 -13.11
C PRO A 3 -7.10 3.34 -13.14
N ASN A 4 -6.89 3.91 -11.95
CA ASN A 4 -6.19 5.17 -11.76
C ASN A 4 -4.67 4.92 -11.74
N PHE A 5 -4.10 4.71 -12.92
CA PHE A 5 -2.69 4.34 -13.07
C PHE A 5 -1.71 5.41 -12.60
N GLU A 6 -2.04 6.70 -12.69
CA GLU A 6 -1.17 7.75 -12.15
C GLU A 6 -1.14 7.68 -10.62
N LEU A 7 -2.28 7.47 -9.97
CA LEU A 7 -2.33 7.32 -8.52
C LEU A 7 -1.59 6.05 -8.04
N LEU A 8 -1.64 4.96 -8.82
CA LEU A 8 -0.84 3.76 -8.56
C LEU A 8 0.67 4.03 -8.69
N LYS A 9 1.10 4.85 -9.66
CA LYS A 9 2.51 5.27 -9.79
C LYS A 9 2.93 6.15 -8.61
N ASP A 10 2.07 7.06 -8.17
CA ASP A 10 2.31 7.87 -6.97
C ASP A 10 2.48 7.00 -5.73
N ALA A 11 1.61 5.99 -5.55
CA ALA A 11 1.73 5.03 -4.46
C ALA A 11 3.07 4.27 -4.52
N TYR A 12 3.52 3.89 -5.72
CA TYR A 12 4.84 3.27 -5.89
C TYR A 12 5.95 4.20 -5.41
N GLU A 13 5.99 5.44 -5.88
CA GLU A 13 7.06 6.40 -5.56
C GLU A 13 7.12 6.70 -4.05
N ILE A 14 5.96 6.92 -3.44
CA ILE A 14 5.85 7.14 -1.99
C ILE A 14 6.39 5.94 -1.22
N ILE A 15 5.95 4.72 -1.55
CA ILE A 15 6.40 3.52 -0.83
C ILE A 15 7.88 3.21 -1.11
N ALA A 16 8.39 3.52 -2.30
CA ALA A 16 9.81 3.36 -2.63
C ALA A 16 10.71 4.23 -1.75
N GLY A 17 10.25 5.46 -1.43
CA GLY A 17 10.93 6.40 -0.54
C GLY A 17 10.96 6.00 0.94
N ILE A 18 10.17 5.00 1.36
CA ILE A 18 10.12 4.55 2.75
C ILE A 18 11.26 3.57 3.04
N PRO A 19 12.01 3.71 4.17
CA PRO A 19 13.01 2.73 4.57
C PRO A 19 12.41 1.32 4.71
N SER A 20 13.11 0.30 4.22
CA SER A 20 12.59 -1.09 4.24
C SER A 20 12.23 -1.57 5.65
N ALA A 21 12.97 -1.12 6.68
CA ALA A 21 12.74 -1.46 8.08
C ALA A 21 11.39 -0.95 8.61
N ASN A 22 10.78 0.04 7.95
CA ASN A 22 9.52 0.64 8.36
C ASN A 22 8.31 0.06 7.60
N MET A 23 8.52 -0.98 6.79
CA MET A 23 7.46 -1.66 6.02
C MET A 23 7.21 -3.08 6.53
N ASN A 24 5.95 -3.40 6.84
CA ASN A 24 5.51 -4.75 7.16
C ASN A 24 4.13 -5.01 6.54
N LEU A 25 4.04 -6.03 5.69
CA LEU A 25 2.78 -6.43 5.05
C LEU A 25 1.97 -7.43 5.89
N ASN A 26 2.56 -8.07 6.91
CA ASN A 26 1.89 -9.15 7.67
C ASN A 26 0.84 -8.65 8.66
N THR A 27 0.84 -7.36 8.97
CA THR A 27 -0.13 -6.77 9.91
C THR A 27 -0.65 -5.44 9.36
N TRP A 28 -1.94 -5.19 9.52
CA TRP A 28 -2.48 -3.83 9.50
C TRP A 28 -1.96 -3.12 10.75
N ARG A 29 -1.72 -1.81 10.68
CA ARG A 29 -1.06 -1.03 11.75
C ARG A 29 -1.64 -1.40 13.13
N THR A 30 -0.84 -2.05 13.96
CA THR A 30 -1.04 -2.12 15.41
C THR A 30 -0.39 -0.88 16.02
N ARG A 31 -1.13 -0.21 16.90
CA ARG A 31 -0.59 0.91 17.68
C ARG A 31 0.13 0.32 18.89
N ASP A 32 1.42 0.04 18.75
CA ASP A 32 2.22 -0.47 19.86
C ASP A 32 2.78 0.74 20.63
N GLU A 33 2.68 0.73 21.96
CA GLU A 33 2.99 1.84 22.88
C GLU A 33 4.49 2.25 22.97
N GLY A 34 5.32 1.81 22.02
CA GLY A 34 6.74 2.16 21.91
C GLY A 34 7.08 3.03 20.69
N ALA A 35 6.11 3.74 20.12
CA ALA A 35 6.29 4.57 18.93
C ALA A 35 7.11 5.85 19.22
N THR A 36 8.44 5.77 19.24
CA THR A 36 9.30 6.94 19.43
C THR A 36 9.87 7.57 18.16
N CYS A 37 9.86 6.92 16.99
CA CYS A 37 10.13 7.49 15.65
C CYS A 37 10.32 6.31 14.67
N GLY A 38 9.47 6.12 13.65
CA GLY A 38 9.62 4.99 12.71
C GLY A 38 8.59 3.88 12.88
N THR A 39 7.33 4.16 12.50
CA THR A 39 6.24 3.19 12.55
C THR A 39 6.40 2.11 11.49
N ILE A 40 6.27 0.85 11.88
CA ILE A 40 6.10 -0.27 10.96
C ILE A 40 4.64 -0.31 10.51
N ALA A 41 4.38 -0.20 9.22
CA ALA A 41 3.02 -0.29 8.66
C ALA A 41 2.99 -1.01 7.31
N CYS A 42 1.82 -1.49 6.90
CA CYS A 42 1.61 -1.99 5.55
C CYS A 42 1.54 -0.84 4.54
N ALA A 43 1.60 -1.16 3.25
CA ALA A 43 1.61 -0.15 2.20
C ALA A 43 0.36 0.75 2.29
N ALA A 44 -0.83 0.15 2.47
CA ALA A 44 -2.06 0.89 2.65
C ALA A 44 -2.04 1.79 3.91
N GLY A 45 -1.46 1.31 5.01
CA GLY A 45 -1.28 2.11 6.23
C GLY A 45 -0.43 3.35 5.98
N TRP A 46 0.69 3.21 5.26
CA TRP A 46 1.50 4.36 4.88
C TRP A 46 0.77 5.36 3.98
N LEU A 47 -0.04 4.87 3.02
CA LEU A 47 -0.83 5.76 2.17
C LEU A 47 -1.86 6.56 2.98
N THR A 48 -2.49 6.00 4.01
CA THR A 48 -3.43 6.75 4.87
C THR A 48 -2.78 7.91 5.65
N LEU A 49 -1.45 7.90 5.79
CA LEU A 49 -0.69 8.96 6.46
C LEU A 49 -0.14 10.01 5.50
N HIS A 50 -0.18 9.76 4.19
CA HIS A 50 0.42 10.66 3.21
C HIS A 50 -0.57 11.78 2.82
N PRO A 51 -0.17 13.07 2.86
CA PRO A 51 -1.07 14.20 2.59
C PRO A 51 -1.87 14.07 1.29
N LYS A 52 -1.21 13.70 0.18
CA LYS A 52 -1.86 13.46 -1.12
C LYS A 52 -3.07 12.52 -1.04
N PHE A 53 -2.99 11.46 -0.23
CA PHE A 53 -4.06 10.49 -0.11
C PHE A 53 -5.13 10.92 0.90
N GLN A 54 -4.73 11.66 1.94
CA GLN A 54 -5.66 12.31 2.87
C GLN A 54 -6.53 13.35 2.16
N ASP A 55 -5.94 14.14 1.25
CA ASP A 55 -6.64 15.13 0.43
C ASP A 55 -7.66 14.48 -0.52
N LEU A 56 -7.38 13.24 -0.96
CA LEU A 56 -8.34 12.43 -1.72
C LEU A 56 -9.46 11.85 -0.83
N GLY A 57 -9.32 11.89 0.49
CA GLY A 57 -10.28 11.36 1.46
C GLY A 57 -9.95 9.97 1.99
N LEU A 58 -8.75 9.43 1.71
CA LEU A 58 -8.29 8.19 2.33
C LEU A 58 -7.91 8.49 3.79
N LYS A 59 -8.52 7.77 4.72
CA LYS A 59 -8.28 7.94 6.16
C LYS A 59 -8.12 6.61 6.87
N VAL A 60 -7.63 6.66 8.10
CA VAL A 60 -7.69 5.53 9.02
C VAL A 60 -9.05 5.54 9.72
N SER A 61 -9.71 4.38 9.83
CA SER A 61 -10.86 4.23 10.72
C SER A 61 -10.39 4.38 12.16
N ASN A 62 -10.89 5.41 12.83
CA ASN A 62 -10.73 5.59 14.27
C ASN A 62 -11.89 4.94 15.06
N GLU A 63 -12.85 4.33 14.36
CA GLU A 63 -13.96 3.64 15.01
C GLU A 63 -13.49 2.30 15.56
N SER A 64 -13.02 2.35 16.79
CA SER A 64 -13.14 1.20 17.66
C SER A 64 -13.17 1.63 19.12
N SER A 65 -14.35 1.52 19.70
CA SER A 65 -14.58 1.36 21.13
C SER A 65 -14.09 0.00 21.64
N HIS A 66 -13.18 -0.67 20.92
CA HIS A 66 -12.66 -2.01 21.23
C HIS A 66 -11.12 -2.01 21.16
N PRO A 67 -10.43 -2.41 22.23
CA PRO A 67 -8.97 -2.30 22.36
C PRO A 67 -8.15 -3.16 21.38
N ASN A 68 -8.79 -4.02 20.58
CA ASN A 68 -8.14 -4.96 19.67
C ASN A 68 -8.40 -4.68 18.17
N HIS A 69 -9.00 -3.54 17.82
CA HIS A 69 -9.28 -3.22 16.41
C HIS A 69 -8.10 -2.53 15.75
N LEU A 70 -7.50 -3.25 14.80
CA LEU A 70 -6.46 -2.76 13.92
C LEU A 70 -6.96 -1.52 13.15
N SER A 71 -6.09 -0.53 13.01
CA SER A 71 -6.33 0.63 12.16
C SER A 71 -6.51 0.18 10.70
N ARG A 72 -7.66 0.52 10.08
CA ARG A 72 -8.02 0.10 8.71
C ARG A 72 -8.17 1.30 7.77
N PRO A 73 -7.80 1.19 6.48
CA PRO A 73 -8.05 2.24 5.51
C PRO A 73 -9.55 2.36 5.21
N VAL A 74 -10.03 3.59 5.12
CA VAL A 74 -11.41 3.95 4.77
C VAL A 74 -11.39 4.98 3.65
N PHE A 75 -12.22 4.77 2.64
CA PHE A 75 -12.38 5.67 1.52
C PHE A 75 -13.82 5.54 0.99
N ASN A 76 -14.50 6.68 0.80
CA ASN A 76 -15.84 6.72 0.21
C ASN A 76 -16.86 5.75 0.86
N GLY A 77 -16.84 5.67 2.20
CA GLY A 77 -17.72 4.78 2.97
C GLY A 77 -17.36 3.28 2.92
N LYS A 78 -16.30 2.90 2.21
CA LYS A 78 -15.77 1.53 2.14
C LYS A 78 -14.56 1.37 3.04
N GLU A 79 -14.28 0.14 3.45
CA GLU A 79 -13.15 -0.22 4.32
C GLU A 79 -12.21 -1.25 3.68
N ASN A 80 -10.98 -1.36 4.22
CA ASN A 80 -10.00 -2.38 3.85
C ASN A 80 -9.73 -2.42 2.32
N MET A 81 -9.71 -3.62 1.73
CA MET A 81 -9.48 -3.79 0.29
C MET A 81 -10.55 -3.10 -0.56
N ALA A 82 -11.80 -3.03 -0.08
CA ALA A 82 -12.86 -2.34 -0.82
C ALA A 82 -12.61 -0.82 -0.88
N ALA A 83 -12.02 -0.23 0.16
CA ALA A 83 -11.58 1.17 0.15
C ALA A 83 -10.47 1.40 -0.88
N LEU A 84 -9.48 0.51 -0.91
CA LEU A 84 -8.34 0.62 -1.82
C LEU A 84 -8.74 0.38 -3.28
N ALA A 85 -9.60 -0.62 -3.54
CA ALA A 85 -10.17 -0.88 -4.85
C ALA A 85 -10.90 0.36 -5.39
N ASP A 86 -11.72 1.00 -4.57
CA ASP A 86 -12.47 2.20 -4.95
C ASP A 86 -11.56 3.41 -5.20
N LEU A 87 -10.58 3.64 -4.32
CA LEU A 87 -9.59 4.71 -4.44
C LEU A 87 -8.79 4.60 -5.75
N PHE A 88 -8.28 3.40 -6.06
CA PHE A 88 -7.45 3.16 -7.24
C PHE A 88 -8.25 2.80 -8.49
N ARG A 89 -9.58 2.69 -8.39
CA ARG A 89 -10.48 2.27 -9.49
C ARG A 89 -10.06 0.94 -10.12
N ILE A 90 -9.58 0.03 -9.30
CA ILE A 90 -9.25 -1.36 -9.64
C ILE A 90 -10.32 -2.28 -9.06
N ASP A 91 -10.36 -3.53 -9.49
CA ASP A 91 -11.25 -4.49 -8.85
C ASP A 91 -10.72 -4.93 -7.47
N TRP A 92 -11.55 -5.68 -6.76
CA TRP A 92 -11.20 -6.12 -5.41
C TRP A 92 -10.04 -7.12 -5.44
N ASP A 93 -9.96 -7.99 -6.44
CA ASP A 93 -8.93 -9.02 -6.55
C ASP A 93 -7.56 -8.40 -6.80
N ASP A 94 -7.48 -7.39 -7.67
CA ASP A 94 -6.29 -6.58 -7.90
C ASP A 94 -5.87 -5.86 -6.63
N ALA A 95 -6.81 -5.20 -5.93
CA ALA A 95 -6.53 -4.53 -4.67
C ALA A 95 -6.00 -5.53 -3.62
N PHE A 96 -6.60 -6.71 -3.54
CA PHE A 96 -6.15 -7.78 -2.68
C PHE A 96 -4.74 -8.24 -3.08
N GLN A 97 -4.47 -8.54 -4.35
CA GLN A 97 -3.15 -8.98 -4.80
C GLN A 97 -2.06 -7.94 -4.49
N LEU A 98 -2.35 -6.66 -4.69
CA LEU A 98 -1.40 -5.58 -4.42
C LEU A 98 -1.12 -5.42 -2.93
N PHE A 99 -2.16 -5.33 -2.11
CA PHE A 99 -2.06 -4.87 -0.71
C PHE A 99 -2.12 -5.98 0.34
N ARG A 100 -2.33 -7.24 -0.04
CA ARG A 100 -2.33 -8.38 0.89
C ARG A 100 -1.00 -8.59 1.59
N GLU A 101 -1.07 -9.42 2.62
CA GLU A 101 0.07 -9.91 3.36
C GLU A 101 1.14 -10.56 2.48
N LYS A 102 2.37 -10.57 2.98
CA LYS A 102 3.46 -11.31 2.35
C LYS A 102 3.24 -12.81 2.58
N THR A 103 3.43 -13.62 1.54
CA THR A 103 3.40 -15.08 1.68
C THR A 103 4.78 -15.64 2.03
N VAL A 104 4.77 -16.90 2.49
CA VAL A 104 5.99 -17.68 2.73
C VAL A 104 6.79 -17.94 1.44
N SER A 105 6.13 -18.04 0.30
CA SER A 105 6.76 -18.28 -1.01
C SER A 105 7.42 -17.03 -1.60
N GLU A 106 7.03 -15.83 -1.16
CA GLU A 106 7.59 -14.59 -1.67
C GLU A 106 8.96 -14.29 -1.08
N ARG A 107 9.96 -14.18 -1.96
CA ARG A 107 11.32 -13.77 -1.62
C ARG A 107 11.46 -12.25 -1.65
N GLY A 108 12.19 -11.72 -0.68
CA GLY A 108 12.49 -10.29 -0.50
C GLY A 108 11.87 -9.69 0.76
N THR A 109 12.23 -8.44 1.02
CA THR A 109 11.62 -7.61 2.07
C THR A 109 10.17 -7.27 1.73
N HIS A 110 9.37 -6.91 2.74
CA HIS A 110 7.99 -6.45 2.56
C HIS A 110 7.86 -5.32 1.54
N LYS A 111 8.77 -4.34 1.59
CA LYS A 111 8.81 -3.25 0.62
C LYS A 111 9.06 -3.76 -0.80
N GLN A 112 10.07 -4.60 -1.00
CA GLN A 112 10.39 -5.17 -2.32
C GLN A 112 9.21 -5.95 -2.90
N ILE A 113 8.46 -6.67 -2.06
CA ILE A 113 7.30 -7.45 -2.50
C ILE A 113 6.16 -6.55 -2.97
N PHE A 114 5.79 -5.53 -2.17
CA PHE A 114 4.76 -4.58 -2.59
C PHE A 114 5.13 -3.88 -3.90
N LEU A 115 6.34 -3.34 -3.98
CA LEU A 115 6.82 -2.64 -5.18
C LEU A 115 6.86 -3.58 -6.40
N ARG A 116 7.25 -4.85 -6.22
CA ARG A 116 7.22 -5.85 -7.29
C ARG A 116 5.81 -6.09 -7.80
N ARG A 117 4.85 -6.36 -6.91
CA ARG A 117 3.43 -6.60 -7.28
C ARG A 117 2.85 -5.42 -8.05
N LEU A 118 3.06 -4.20 -7.54
CA LEU A 118 2.56 -2.98 -8.18
C LEU A 118 3.21 -2.73 -9.54
N ARG A 119 4.51 -2.98 -9.66
CA ARG A 119 5.22 -2.90 -10.94
C ARG A 119 4.72 -3.91 -11.96
N GLU A 120 4.50 -5.16 -11.54
CA GLU A 120 3.99 -6.23 -12.40
C GLU A 120 2.59 -5.88 -12.90
N PHE A 121 1.71 -5.42 -12.02
CA PHE A 121 0.39 -4.90 -12.37
C PHE A 121 0.47 -3.76 -13.41
N LEU A 122 1.33 -2.76 -13.18
CA LEU A 122 1.52 -1.66 -14.14
C LEU A 122 2.08 -2.14 -15.48
N ARG A 123 2.96 -3.14 -15.48
CA ARG A 123 3.54 -3.72 -16.70
C ARG A 123 2.49 -4.46 -17.53
N GLU A 124 1.68 -5.29 -16.89
CA GLU A 124 0.60 -6.07 -17.53
C GLU A 124 -0.44 -5.17 -18.19
N HIS A 125 -0.61 -3.95 -17.67
CA HIS A 125 -1.51 -2.93 -18.23
C HIS A 125 -0.82 -1.97 -19.22
N GLY A 126 0.45 -2.18 -19.56
CA GLY A 126 1.19 -1.30 -20.47
C GLY A 126 1.46 0.11 -19.91
N GLN A 127 1.47 0.26 -18.59
CA GLN A 127 1.58 1.54 -17.87
C GLN A 127 2.94 1.76 -17.20
N LEU A 128 3.87 0.82 -17.37
CA LEU A 128 5.20 0.92 -16.77
C LEU A 128 6.07 1.95 -17.51
N LYS A 129 6.39 3.08 -16.85
CA LYS A 129 7.35 4.07 -17.37
C LYS A 129 8.76 3.46 -17.42
N LYS A 130 9.58 3.84 -18.42
CA LYS A 130 10.98 3.39 -18.56
C LYS A 130 11.81 3.58 -17.28
N GLN A 131 11.63 4.70 -16.59
CA GLN A 131 12.33 5.02 -15.33
C GLN A 131 12.00 4.03 -14.19
N LEU A 132 10.74 3.59 -14.09
CA LEU A 132 10.31 2.58 -13.12
C LEU A 132 10.85 1.18 -13.49
N ALA A 133 10.99 0.92 -14.80
CA ALA A 133 11.61 -0.30 -15.30
C ALA A 133 13.12 -0.35 -15.00
N GLU A 134 13.84 0.77 -15.04
CA GLU A 134 15.28 0.84 -14.78
C GLU A 134 15.65 0.67 -13.30
N ALA A 135 14.85 1.20 -12.37
CA ALA A 135 15.01 0.96 -10.92
C ALA A 135 14.97 -0.54 -10.55
N THR A 136 14.44 -1.38 -11.44
CA THR A 136 14.42 -2.85 -11.32
C THR A 136 15.81 -3.48 -11.45
N ARG A 137 16.69 -2.92 -12.28
CA ARG A 137 18.02 -3.49 -12.55
C ARG A 137 19.02 -3.18 -11.45
N ALA A 138 18.82 -2.12 -10.69
CA ALA A 138 19.70 -1.73 -9.59
C ALA A 138 19.36 -2.41 -8.25
N ALA A 139 18.19 -3.05 -8.15
CA ALA A 139 17.68 -3.67 -6.92
C ALA A 139 17.59 -5.22 -7.00
N ALA A 140 18.08 -5.81 -8.09
CA ALA A 140 18.19 -7.26 -8.32
C ALA A 140 19.65 -7.68 -8.18
#